data_AF-A0A8J5ERU3-F1
#
_entry.id   AF-A0A8J5ERU3-F1
#
_cell.length_a   1.000
_cell.length_b   1.000
_cell.length_c   1.000
_cell.angle_alpha   90.00
_cell.angle_beta   90.00
_cell.angle_gamma   90.00
#
_symmetry.space_group_name_H-M   'P 1'
#
loop_
_entity.id
_entity.type
_entity.pdbx_description
1 polymer ?
#
loop_
_entity_poly.entity_id
_entity_poly.type
_entity_poly.pdbx_seq_one_letter_code
_entity_poly.pdbx_strand_id
1 'polypeptide(L)'
;MTSTASWQVLGFLVAVIFFHSSEYMLAIFFHGRSNVTLSSLLISKNYVIAMTCALLEYAIESLLFPSLKEHWWVSSIGLLMVLFGEFIRKAAVLTAGQSFTHMIRRNHEDDHELITHGIYR
;
A
#
# COMPACT_ATOMS: atom_id res chain seq x y z
N MET A 1 -7.94 25.72 -0.15
CA MET A 1 -7.41 24.62 -0.98
C MET A 1 -8.11 24.68 -2.33
N THR A 2 -7.37 24.56 -3.44
CA THR A 2 -7.97 24.47 -4.79
C THR A 2 -8.61 23.09 -4.98
N SER A 3 -9.55 22.98 -5.93
CA SER A 3 -10.22 21.71 -6.24
C SER A 3 -9.22 20.58 -6.56
N THR A 4 -8.16 20.91 -7.31
CA THR A 4 -7.07 19.98 -7.65
C THR A 4 -6.32 19.49 -6.42
N ALA A 5 -5.98 20.38 -5.48
CA ALA A 5 -5.24 20.01 -4.28
C ALA A 5 -6.06 19.09 -3.36
N SER A 6 -7.37 19.32 -3.26
CA SER A 6 -8.28 18.45 -2.51
C SER A 6 -8.39 17.06 -3.15
N TRP A 7 -8.45 16.97 -4.48
CA TRP A 7 -8.44 15.69 -5.19
C TRP A 7 -7.15 14.90 -4.97
N GLN A 8 -6.00 15.57 -5.02
CA GLN A 8 -4.68 14.94 -4.81
C GLN A 8 -4.56 14.33 -3.40
N VAL A 9 -4.92 15.09 -2.36
CA VAL A 9 -4.88 14.59 -0.97
C VAL A 9 -5.89 13.46 -0.76
N LEU A 10 -7.10 13.60 -1.30
CA LEU A 10 -8.12 12.55 -1.18
C LEU A 10 -7.66 11.26 -1.87
N GLY A 11 -7.15 11.35 -3.10
CA GLY A 11 -6.62 10.20 -3.84
C GLY A 11 -5.49 9.51 -3.09
N PHE A 12 -4.58 10.27 -2.49
CA PHE A 12 -3.51 9.74 -1.66
C PHE A 12 -4.03 9.00 -0.42
N LEU A 13 -4.94 9.62 0.34
CA LEU A 13 -5.51 9.00 1.55
C LEU A 13 -6.30 7.73 1.22
N VAL A 14 -7.13 7.78 0.17
CA VAL A 14 -7.89 6.61 -0.30
C VAL A 14 -6.95 5.48 -0.72
N ALA A 15 -5.88 5.79 -1.47
CA ALA A 15 -4.90 4.79 -1.87
C ALA A 15 -4.20 4.12 -0.67
N VAL A 16 -3.76 4.90 0.32
CA VAL A 16 -3.13 4.37 1.53
C VAL A 16 -4.10 3.50 2.34
N ILE A 17 -5.34 3.96 2.53
CA ILE A 17 -6.36 3.19 3.25
C ILE A 17 -6.68 1.89 2.50
N PHE A 18 -6.86 1.95 1.18
CA PHE A 18 -7.12 0.79 0.35
C PHE A 18 -5.98 -0.22 0.41
N PHE A 19 -4.73 0.23 0.33
CA PHE A 19 -3.55 -0.64 0.45
C PHE A 19 -3.54 -1.42 1.77
N HIS A 20 -3.68 -0.72 2.90
CA HIS A 20 -3.61 -1.35 4.22
C HIS A 20 -4.81 -2.25 4.52
N SER A 21 -6.02 -1.82 4.14
CA SER A 21 -7.23 -2.61 4.35
C SER A 21 -7.24 -3.89 3.50
N SER A 22 -6.86 -3.80 2.22
CA SER A 22 -6.80 -4.96 1.33
C SER A 22 -5.73 -5.97 1.74
N GLU A 23 -4.53 -5.54 2.14
CA GLU A 23 -3.50 -6.43 2.68
C GLU A 23 -3.98 -7.14 3.94
N TYR A 24 -4.59 -6.40 4.87
CA TYR A 24 -5.13 -6.98 6.10
C TYR A 24 -6.25 -8.00 5.83
N MET A 25 -7.14 -7.71 4.87
CA MET A 25 -8.19 -8.64 4.44
C MET A 25 -7.61 -9.92 3.82
N LEU A 26 -6.60 -9.80 2.95
CA LEU A 26 -5.93 -10.96 2.36
C LEU A 26 -5.17 -11.78 3.40
N ALA A 27 -4.51 -11.13 4.36
CA ALA A 27 -3.86 -11.80 5.46
C ALA A 27 -4.86 -12.64 6.28
N ILE A 28 -6.04 -12.08 6.59
CA ILE A 28 -7.12 -12.82 7.28
C ILE A 28 -7.63 -13.99 6.43
N PHE A 29 -7.83 -13.77 5.14
CA PHE A 29 -8.38 -14.77 4.24
C PHE A 29 -7.49 -16.01 4.14
N PHE A 30 -6.16 -15.82 4.02
CA PHE A 30 -5.23 -16.94 3.93
C PHE A 30 -4.84 -17.48 5.32
N HIS A 31 -4.44 -16.65 6.27
CA HIS A 31 -3.84 -17.14 7.53
C HIS A 31 -4.81 -17.31 8.69
N GLY A 32 -6.08 -16.88 8.52
CA GLY A 32 -7.12 -16.95 9.54
C GLY A 32 -7.03 -15.85 10.61
N ARG A 33 -8.20 -15.44 11.12
CA ARG A 33 -8.36 -14.29 12.04
C ARG A 33 -7.58 -14.42 13.35
N SER A 34 -7.27 -15.64 13.80
CA SER A 34 -6.54 -15.90 15.06
C SER A 34 -5.03 -15.70 14.95
N ASN A 35 -4.44 -15.78 13.75
CA ASN A 35 -3.00 -15.62 13.53
C ASN A 35 -2.59 -14.21 13.05
N VAL A 36 -3.55 -13.37 12.65
CA VAL A 36 -3.29 -12.04 12.11
C VAL A 36 -3.29 -11.00 13.24
N THR A 37 -2.09 -10.59 13.67
CA THR A 37 -1.89 -9.49 14.64
C THR A 37 -1.89 -8.12 13.95
N LEU A 38 -2.03 -7.03 14.72
CA LEU A 38 -1.90 -5.64 14.23
C LEU A 38 -0.58 -5.37 13.49
N SER A 39 0.45 -6.19 13.72
CA SER A 39 1.71 -6.17 12.95
C SER A 39 1.51 -6.42 11.45
N SER A 40 0.45 -7.15 11.08
CA SER A 40 0.09 -7.44 9.67
C SER A 40 -0.41 -6.21 8.92
N LEU A 41 -0.74 -5.13 9.65
CA LEU A 41 -1.13 -3.86 9.07
C LEU A 41 0.09 -3.07 8.54
N LEU A 42 1.33 -3.57 8.73
CA LEU A 42 2.56 -2.96 8.21
C LEU A 42 2.80 -1.50 8.63
N ILE A 43 2.12 -1.02 9.68
CA ILE A 43 2.29 0.33 10.23
C ILE A 43 3.33 0.29 11.34
N SER A 44 4.49 0.90 11.08
CA SER A 44 5.52 1.15 12.08
C SER A 44 5.49 2.59 12.59
N LYS A 45 6.13 2.87 13.73
CA LYS A 45 6.28 4.25 14.25
C LYS A 45 6.95 5.17 13.23
N ASN A 46 8.04 4.70 12.62
CA ASN A 46 8.79 5.47 11.62
C ASN A 46 7.94 5.73 10.37
N TYR A 47 7.12 4.76 9.97
CA TYR A 47 6.18 4.92 8.86
C TYR A 47 5.15 6.02 9.13
N VAL A 48 4.55 6.05 10.32
CA VAL A 48 3.58 7.10 10.70
C VAL A 48 4.24 8.48 10.68
N ILE A 49 5.47 8.59 11.18
CA ILE A 49 6.23 9.85 11.15
C ILE A 49 6.47 10.28 9.69
N ALA A 50 6.97 9.39 8.83
CA ALA A 50 7.22 9.69 7.42
C ALA A 50 5.94 10.12 6.69
N MET A 51 4.83 9.42 6.92
CA MET A 51 3.52 9.75 6.35
C MET A 51 3.02 11.12 6.80
N THR A 52 3.23 11.45 8.08
CA THR A 52 2.87 12.76 8.63
C THR A 52 3.74 13.86 8.04
N CYS A 53 5.05 13.62 7.92
CA CYS A 53 5.97 14.55 7.26
C CYS A 53 5.59 14.81 5.81
N ALA A 54 5.23 13.78 5.04
CA ALA A 54 4.78 13.92 3.65
C ALA A 54 3.51 14.79 3.52
N LEU A 55 2.53 14.59 4.42
CA LEU A 55 1.32 15.42 4.45
C LEU A 55 1.62 16.87 4.85
N LEU A 56 2.53 17.09 5.80
CA LEU A 56 2.96 18.42 6.21
C LEU A 56 3.74 19.14 5.10
N GLU A 57 4.67 18.45 4.44
CA GLU A 57 5.39 18.95 3.27
C GLU A 57 4.40 19.38 2.19
N TYR A 58 3.46 18.51 1.82
CA TYR A 58 2.44 18.83 0.83
C TYR A 58 1.59 20.03 1.24
N ALA A 59 1.19 20.14 2.52
CA ALA A 59 0.43 21.27 3.03
C ALA A 59 1.23 22.58 2.95
N ILE A 60 2.49 22.58 3.38
CA ILE A 60 3.38 23.74 3.31
C ILE A 60 3.61 24.17 1.86
N GLU A 61 3.91 23.24 0.97
CA GLU A 61 4.07 23.53 -0.46
C GLU A 61 2.79 24.06 -1.11
N SER A 62 1.63 23.55 -0.71
CA SER A 62 0.35 24.06 -1.22
C SER A 62 0.06 25.50 -0.80
N LEU A 63 0.63 25.95 0.32
CA LEU A 63 0.49 27.32 0.83
C LEU A 63 1.54 28.27 0.22
N LEU A 64 2.79 27.82 0.11
CA LEU A 64 3.91 28.65 -0.36
C LEU A 64 4.06 28.64 -1.89
N PHE A 65 3.76 27.52 -2.54
CA PHE A 65 4.01 27.27 -3.96
C PHE A 65 2.81 26.60 -4.65
N PRO A 66 1.63 27.26 -4.70
CA PRO A 66 0.40 26.67 -5.23
C PRO A 66 0.51 26.24 -6.71
N SER A 67 1.32 26.94 -7.51
CA SER A 67 1.55 26.63 -8.93
C SER A 67 2.14 25.23 -9.15
N LEU A 68 2.92 24.69 -8.20
CA LEU A 68 3.44 23.33 -8.31
C LEU A 68 2.31 22.30 -8.25
N LYS A 69 1.28 22.53 -7.42
CA LYS A 69 0.18 21.60 -7.20
C LYS A 69 -0.91 21.66 -8.28
N GLU A 70 -0.85 22.64 -9.19
CA GLU A 70 -1.77 22.76 -10.33
C GLU A 70 -1.49 21.72 -11.44
N HIS A 71 -0.31 21.08 -11.43
CA HIS A 71 0.08 20.05 -12.40
C HIS A 71 -0.64 18.70 -12.13
N TRP A 72 -1.94 18.67 -12.39
CA TRP A 72 -2.83 17.52 -12.14
C TRP A 72 -2.36 16.21 -12.81
N TRP A 73 -1.66 16.32 -13.94
CA TRP A 73 -1.15 15.17 -14.70
C TRP A 73 -0.10 14.38 -13.90
N VAL A 74 0.74 15.05 -13.10
CA VAL A 74 1.78 14.40 -12.27
C VAL A 74 1.12 13.48 -11.26
N SER A 75 0.11 13.98 -10.55
CA SER A 75 -0.64 13.18 -9.57
C SER A 75 -1.46 12.08 -10.22
N SER A 76 -1.93 12.29 -11.45
CA SER A 76 -2.66 11.26 -12.21
C SER A 76 -1.76 10.10 -12.61
N ILE A 77 -0.53 10.38 -13.06
CA ILE A 77 0.48 9.34 -13.33
C ILE A 77 0.83 8.61 -12.04
N GLY A 78 1.06 9.34 -10.94
CA GLY A 78 1.32 8.73 -9.64
C GLY A 78 0.21 7.78 -9.20
N LEU A 79 -1.06 8.18 -9.36
CA LEU A 79 -2.21 7.33 -9.04
C LEU A 79 -2.26 6.08 -9.93
N LEU A 80 -2.00 6.20 -11.23
CA LEU A 80 -1.92 5.05 -12.14
C LEU A 80 -0.83 4.07 -11.72
N MET A 81 0.35 4.59 -11.34
CA MET A 81 1.45 3.75 -10.84
C MET A 81 1.06 3.02 -9.56
N VAL A 82 0.36 3.68 -8.63
CA VAL A 82 -0.14 3.07 -7.40
C VAL A 82 -1.13 1.95 -7.72
N LEU A 83 -2.10 2.18 -8.61
CA LEU A 83 -3.07 1.16 -9.01
C LEU A 83 -2.41 -0.06 -9.66
N PHE A 84 -1.42 0.16 -10.52
CA PHE A 84 -0.68 -0.93 -11.16
C PHE A 84 0.15 -1.74 -10.14
N GLY A 85 0.85 -1.05 -9.23
CA GLY A 85 1.60 -1.70 -8.15
C GLY A 85 0.69 -2.48 -7.19
N GLU A 86 -0.48 -1.91 -6.86
CA GLU A 86 -1.55 -2.58 -6.12
C GLU A 86 -1.94 -3.90 -6.81
N PHE A 87 -2.28 -3.84 -8.10
CA PHE A 87 -2.68 -5.02 -8.85
C PHE A 87 -1.62 -6.12 -8.80
N ILE A 88 -0.35 -5.79 -9.08
CA ILE A 88 0.78 -6.74 -9.02
C ILE A 88 0.89 -7.35 -7.63
N ARG A 89 0.85 -6.52 -6.58
CA ARG A 89 0.97 -6.95 -5.19
C ARG A 89 -0.13 -7.94 -4.83
N LYS A 90 -1.38 -7.63 -5.17
CA LYS A 90 -2.54 -8.45 -4.81
C LYS A 90 -2.56 -9.74 -5.61
N ALA A 91 -2.21 -9.68 -6.91
CA ALA A 91 -2.03 -10.86 -7.73
C ALA A 91 -0.96 -11.80 -7.16
N ALA A 92 0.16 -11.26 -6.67
CA ALA A 92 1.23 -12.04 -6.03
C ALA A 92 0.74 -12.72 -4.75
N VAL A 93 0.08 -11.98 -3.84
CA VAL A 93 -0.49 -12.55 -2.61
C VAL A 93 -1.53 -13.62 -2.92
N LEU A 94 -2.41 -13.39 -3.90
CA LEU A 94 -3.43 -14.37 -4.32
C LEU A 94 -2.81 -15.62 -4.96
N THR A 95 -1.74 -15.46 -5.76
CA THR A 95 -1.05 -16.58 -6.40
C THR A 95 -0.28 -17.42 -5.38
N ALA A 96 0.35 -16.76 -4.39
CA ALA A 96 1.12 -17.45 -3.36
C ALA A 96 0.25 -18.04 -2.23
N GLY A 97 -0.91 -17.44 -1.95
CA GLY A 97 -1.90 -17.96 -1.00
C GLY A 97 -1.33 -18.20 0.40
N GLN A 98 -1.42 -19.45 0.88
CA GLN A 98 -0.91 -19.88 2.19
C GLN A 98 0.62 -19.75 2.31
N SER A 99 1.33 -19.82 1.19
CA SER A 99 2.78 -19.67 1.16
C SER A 99 3.23 -18.20 1.20
N PHE A 100 2.29 -17.23 1.17
CA PHE A 100 2.60 -15.81 1.32
C PHE A 100 2.69 -15.40 2.78
N THR A 101 3.89 -15.18 3.31
CA THR A 101 4.07 -14.68 4.67
C THR A 101 4.56 -13.23 4.69
N HIS A 102 3.96 -12.38 5.54
CA HIS A 102 4.45 -11.01 5.75
C HIS A 102 5.86 -10.96 6.37
N MET A 103 6.24 -12.02 7.08
CA MET A 103 7.54 -12.19 7.71
C MET A 103 8.33 -13.26 6.98
N ILE A 104 9.58 -12.97 6.63
CA ILE A 104 10.45 -13.94 5.96
C ILE A 104 10.65 -15.16 6.89
N ARG A 105 10.09 -16.30 6.47
CA ARG A 105 10.31 -17.58 7.14
C ARG A 105 11.71 -18.08 6.80
N ARG A 106 12.45 -18.50 7.84
CA ARG A 106 13.81 -19.06 7.71
C ARG A 106 13.86 -20.57 7.81
N ASN A 107 12.81 -21.18 8.37
CA ASN A 107 12.67 -22.61 8.49
C ASN A 107 11.58 -23.09 7.54
N HIS A 108 11.78 -24.27 6.95
CA HIS A 108 10.78 -24.92 6.11
C HIS A 108 9.61 -25.40 6.98
N GLU A 109 8.39 -25.12 6.55
CA GLU A 109 7.14 -25.65 7.10
C GLU A 109 6.46 -26.44 5.98
N ASP A 110 5.79 -27.55 6.30
CA ASP A 110 5.20 -28.45 5.29
C ASP A 110 4.15 -27.75 4.39
N ASP A 111 3.59 -26.65 4.88
CA ASP A 111 2.57 -25.84 4.19
C ASP A 111 3.18 -24.75 3.25
N HIS A 112 4.51 -24.60 3.20
CA HIS A 112 5.21 -23.66 2.33
C HIS A 112 5.72 -24.35 1.06
N GLU A 113 4.97 -24.22 -0.03
CA GLU A 113 5.39 -24.71 -1.34
C GLU A 113 6.01 -23.62 -2.21
N LEU A 114 6.87 -24.03 -3.14
CA LEU A 114 7.48 -23.12 -4.11
C LEU A 114 6.48 -22.76 -5.22
N ILE A 115 6.15 -21.47 -5.33
CA ILE A 115 5.19 -20.96 -6.32
C ILE A 115 5.93 -20.46 -7.56
N THR A 116 5.75 -21.15 -8.69
CA THR A 116 6.40 -20.85 -9.99
C THR A 116 5.42 -20.58 -11.13
N HIS A 117 4.15 -20.31 -10.78
CA HIS A 117 3.07 -20.03 -11.73
C HIS A 117 2.50 -18.63 -11.51
N GLY A 118 1.58 -18.21 -12.40
CA GLY A 118 0.96 -16.89 -12.33
C GLY A 118 1.98 -15.77 -12.52
N ILE A 119 1.98 -14.79 -11.61
CA ILE A 119 2.87 -13.62 -11.67
C ILE A 119 4.32 -13.92 -11.28
N TYR A 120 4.60 -15.10 -10.74
CA TYR A 120 5.94 -15.53 -10.31
C TYR A 120 6.77 -16.20 -11.42
N ARG A 121 6.29 -16.14 -12.67
CA ARG A 121 6.95 -16.69 -13.84
C ARG A 121 7.51 -15.59 -14.73
#